data_AF-A0A529JTF4-F1
#
_entry.id   AF-A0A529JTF4-F1
#
_cell.length_a   1.000
_cell.length_b   1.000
_cell.length_c   1.000
_cell.angle_alpha   90.00
_cell.angle_beta   90.00
_cell.angle_gamma   90.00
#
_symmetry.space_group_name_H-M   'P 1'
#
loop_
_entity.id
_entity.type
_entity.pdbx_description
1 polymer ?
#
loop_
_entity_poly.entity_id
_entity_poly.type
_entity_poly.pdbx_seq_one_letter_code
_entity_poly.pdbx_strand_id
1 'polypeptide(L)'
;MPRVIKPPEIRSAELLDCAQRLFFAHGYDNTTVNDIIREAGLSKGAFYHYFASKEALLEALAARLARDSFTELKPVLDDPS
;
A
#
# COMPACT_ATOMS: atom_id res chain seq x y z
N MET A 1 16.57 -16.80 14.44
CA MET A 1 15.14 -17.13 14.27
C MET A 1 14.89 -17.38 12.78
N PRO A 2 14.17 -18.45 12.38
CA PRO A 2 13.89 -18.70 10.98
C PRO A 2 12.97 -17.61 10.42
N ARG A 3 13.25 -17.12 9.21
CA ARG A 3 12.43 -16.09 8.55
C ARG A 3 11.08 -16.70 8.17
N VAL A 4 9.99 -16.25 8.79
CA VAL A 4 8.64 -16.64 8.40
C VAL A 4 8.36 -16.12 6.99
N ILE A 5 8.19 -17.03 6.04
CA ILE A 5 7.81 -16.70 4.66
C ILE A 5 6.31 -16.45 4.65
N LYS A 6 5.90 -15.19 4.49
CA LYS A 6 4.49 -14.82 4.30
C LYS A 6 4.14 -14.94 2.80
N PRO A 7 2.89 -15.25 2.45
CA PRO A 7 2.42 -15.18 1.07
C PRO A 7 2.71 -13.82 0.43
N PRO A 8 2.98 -13.78 -0.89
CA PRO A 8 3.28 -12.55 -1.63
C PRO A 8 2.23 -11.45 -1.41
N GLU A 9 0.95 -11.82 -1.41
CA GLU A 9 -0.21 -10.95 -1.20
C GLU A 9 -0.15 -10.18 0.13
N ILE A 10 0.35 -10.83 1.19
CA ILE A 10 0.42 -10.22 2.53
C ILE A 10 1.51 -9.15 2.56
N ARG A 11 2.64 -9.40 1.88
CA ARG A 11 3.76 -8.45 1.87
C ARG A 11 3.48 -7.21 1.04
N SER A 12 2.78 -7.36 -0.08
CA SER A 12 2.33 -6.20 -0.87
C SER A 12 1.31 -5.38 -0.08
N ALA A 13 0.38 -6.02 0.65
CA ALA A 13 -0.56 -5.33 1.53
C ALA A 13 0.14 -4.55 2.66
N GLU A 14 1.12 -5.14 3.33
CA GLU A 14 1.92 -4.47 4.38
C GLU A 14 2.61 -3.20 3.84
N LEU A 15 3.18 -3.27 2.63
CA LEU A 15 3.80 -2.13 1.97
C LEU A 15 2.77 -1.03 1.65
N LEU A 16 1.58 -1.40 1.16
CA LEU A 16 0.51 -0.45 0.88
C LEU A 16 -0.01 0.23 2.16
N ASP A 17 -0.15 -0.52 3.25
CA ASP A 17 -0.59 0.03 4.54
C ASP A 17 0.43 1.04 5.10
N CYS A 18 1.73 0.72 5.01
CA CYS A 18 2.80 1.62 5.43
C CYS A 18 2.85 2.88 4.55
N ALA A 19 2.75 2.70 3.23
CA ALA A 19 2.72 3.81 2.27
C ALA A 19 1.53 4.73 2.52
N GLN A 20 0.33 4.19 2.75
CA GLN A 20 -0.86 4.97 3.06
C GLN A 20 -0.66 5.84 4.30
N ARG A 21 -0.19 5.25 5.41
CA ARG A 21 0.08 5.99 6.65
C ARG A 21 1.07 7.13 6.43
N LEU A 22 2.20 6.84 5.78
CA LEU A 22 3.26 7.82 5.57
C LEU A 22 2.85 8.93 4.60
N PHE A 23 2.22 8.58 3.47
CA PHE A 23 1.72 9.57 2.50
C PHE A 23 0.66 10.48 3.11
N PHE A 24 -0.22 9.95 3.97
CA PHE A 24 -1.26 10.77 4.62
C PHE A 24 -0.68 11.66 5.72
N ALA A 25 0.35 11.20 6.44
CA ALA A 25 0.98 11.95 7.52
C ALA A 25 1.97 13.02 7.03
N HIS A 26 2.68 12.75 5.93
CA HIS A 26 3.83 13.56 5.51
C HIS A 26 3.74 14.09 4.07
N GLY A 27 2.78 13.59 3.29
CA GLY A 27 2.68 13.85 1.85
C GLY A 27 3.58 12.91 1.02
N TYR A 28 3.23 12.77 -0.25
CA TYR A 28 3.93 11.89 -1.20
C TYR A 28 5.39 12.30 -1.41
N ASP A 29 5.65 13.59 -1.66
CA ASP A 29 6.99 14.08 -2.00
C ASP A 29 7.98 13.96 -0.84
N ASN A 30 7.51 14.17 0.39
CA ASN A 30 8.34 14.06 1.61
C ASN A 30 8.56 12.63 2.09
N THR A 31 7.92 11.63 1.47
CA THR A 31 8.06 10.22 1.85
C THR A 31 8.98 9.51 0.86
N THR A 32 10.03 8.84 1.36
CA THR A 32 10.94 8.07 0.51
C THR A 32 10.61 6.57 0.51
N VAL A 33 11.07 5.85 -0.51
CA VAL A 33 10.99 4.37 -0.54
C VAL A 33 11.68 3.75 0.68
N ASN A 34 12.75 4.35 1.18
CA ASN A 34 13.47 3.85 2.35
C ASN A 34 12.66 4.02 3.64
N ASP A 35 11.89 5.10 3.79
CA ASP A 35 11.00 5.28 4.95
C ASP A 35 9.93 4.18 4.99
N ILE A 36 9.35 3.86 3.84
CA ILE A 36 8.35 2.80 3.70
C ILE A 36 8.96 1.42 3.99
N ILE A 37 10.15 1.14 3.44
CA ILE A 37 10.88 -0.11 3.71
C ILE A 37 11.16 -0.27 5.21
N ARG A 38 11.62 0.81 5.87
CA ARG A 38 11.93 0.81 7.31
C ARG A 38 10.68 0.57 8.13
N GLU A 39 9.59 1.27 7.83
CA GLU A 39 8.30 1.13 8.50
C GLU A 39 7.72 -0.29 8.32
N ALA A 40 7.82 -0.85 7.11
CA ALA A 40 7.34 -2.21 6.82
C ALA A 40 8.25 -3.33 7.38
N GLY A 41 9.44 -2.99 7.90
CA GLY A 41 10.42 -3.98 8.37
C GLY A 41 10.92 -4.91 7.25
N LEU A 42 11.00 -4.40 6.02
CA LEU A 42 11.40 -5.16 4.83
C LEU A 42 12.80 -4.78 4.36
N SER A 43 13.34 -5.54 3.42
CA SER A 43 14.57 -5.17 2.72
C SER A 43 14.26 -4.41 1.43
N LYS A 44 15.24 -3.68 0.91
CA LYS A 44 15.15 -3.02 -0.39
C LYS A 44 14.81 -4.00 -1.52
N GLY A 45 15.47 -5.16 -1.56
CA GLY A 45 15.17 -6.21 -2.54
C GLY A 45 13.75 -6.75 -2.43
N ALA A 46 13.20 -6.85 -1.22
CA ALA A 46 11.81 -7.26 -1.03
C ALA A 46 10.83 -6.20 -1.57
N PHE A 47 11.09 -4.91 -1.37
CA PHE A 47 10.28 -3.85 -1.97
C PHE A 47 10.25 -3.94 -3.49
N TYR A 48 11.43 -4.00 -4.13
CA TYR A 48 11.54 -4.02 -5.60
C TYR A 48 11.07 -5.33 -6.24
N HIS A 49 10.83 -6.37 -5.44
CA HIS A 49 10.12 -7.56 -5.91
C HIS A 49 8.63 -7.30 -6.14
N TYR A 50 8.01 -6.41 -5.37
CA TYR A 50 6.57 -6.10 -5.47
C TYR A 50 6.30 -4.83 -6.27
N PHE A 51 7.13 -3.79 -6.12
CA PHE A 51 6.90 -2.49 -6.74
C PHE A 51 8.17 -1.97 -7.40
N ALA A 52 8.08 -1.62 -8.68
CA ALA A 52 9.22 -1.10 -9.44
C ALA A 52 9.67 0.30 -8.97
N SER A 53 8.77 1.09 -8.38
CA SER A 53 9.06 2.46 -7.94
C SER A 53 8.08 2.94 -6.85
N LYS A 54 8.28 4.17 -6.35
CA LYS A 54 7.36 4.84 -5.40
C LYS A 54 6.02 5.17 -6.09
N GLU A 55 6.10 5.52 -7.37
CA GLU A 55 4.95 5.82 -8.24
C GLU A 55 4.10 4.56 -8.44
N ALA A 56 4.71 3.42 -8.78
CA ALA A 56 3.99 2.16 -8.94
C ALA A 56 3.27 1.72 -7.66
N LEU A 57 3.87 1.99 -6.49
CA LEU A 57 3.23 1.78 -5.19
C LEU A 57 2.06 2.74 -4.97
N LEU A 58 2.20 4.02 -5.34
CA LEU A 58 1.13 5.01 -5.25
C LEU A 58 -0.05 4.64 -6.16
N GLU A 59 0.20 4.20 -7.39
CA GLU A 59 -0.83 3.73 -8.32
C GLU A 59 -1.61 2.55 -7.74
N ALA A 60 -0.90 1.56 -7.19
CA ALA A 60 -1.52 0.41 -6.54
C ALA A 60 -2.34 0.82 -5.31
N LEU A 61 -1.85 1.77 -4.51
CA LEU A 61 -2.58 2.32 -3.38
C LEU A 61 -3.83 3.07 -3.81
N ALA A 62 -3.74 3.93 -4.83
CA ALA A 62 -4.87 4.66 -5.38
C ALA A 62 -5.95 3.71 -5.89
N ALA A 63 -5.56 2.64 -6.60
CA ALA A 63 -6.48 1.61 -7.06
C ALA A 63 -7.15 0.86 -5.90
N ARG A 64 -6.43 0.57 -4.80
CA ARG A 64 -7.00 -0.02 -3.59
C ARG A 64 -8.04 0.91 -2.95
N LEU A 65 -7.68 2.17 -2.69
CA LEU A 65 -8.58 3.15 -2.08
C LEU A 65 -9.84 3.38 -2.93
N ALA A 66 -9.70 3.42 -4.25
CA ALA A 66 -10.84 3.53 -5.16
C ALA A 66 -11.77 2.32 -5.01
N ARG A 67 -11.24 1.09 -5.05
CA ARG A 67 -12.05 -0.13 -4.87
C ARG A 67 -12.74 -0.17 -3.51
N ASP A 68 -12.03 0.19 -2.45
CA ASP A 68 -12.56 0.19 -1.08
C ASP A 68 -13.70 1.22 -0.96
N SER A 69 -13.50 2.43 -1.50
CA SER A 69 -14.52 3.48 -1.54
C SER A 69 -15.77 3.06 -2.32
N PHE A 70 -15.59 2.42 -3.49
CA PHE A 70 -16.72 1.90 -4.27
C PHE A 70 -17.46 0.78 -3.54
N THR A 71 -16.76 -0.08 -2.80
CA THR A 71 -17.39 -1.18 -2.06
C THR A 71 -18.28 -0.65 -0.94
N GLU A 72 -17.82 0.37 -0.22
CA GLU A 72 -18.57 1.01 0.86
C GLU A 72 -19.74 1.87 0.34
N LEU A 73 -19.58 2.55 -0.80
CA LEU A 73 -20.61 3.41 -1.38
C LEU A 73 -21.63 2.64 -2.22
N LYS A 74 -21.30 1.43 -2.71
CA LYS A 74 -22.18 0.64 -3.58
C LYS A 74 -23.60 0.46 -3.01
N PRO A 75 -23.82 0.11 -1.73
CA PRO A 75 -25.17 0.00 -1.18
C PRO A 75 -25.94 1.32 -1.17
N VAL A 76 -25.25 2.46 -1.05
CA VAL A 76 -25.85 3.80 -1.05
C VAL A 76 -26.16 4.26 -2.48
N LEU A 77 -25.34 3.87 -3.46
CA LEU A 77 -25.52 4.19 -4.87
C LEU A 77 -26.54 3.28 -5.57
N ASP A 78 -26.64 2.03 -5.13
CA ASP A 78 -27.57 1.02 -5.66
C ASP A 78 -28.99 1.11 -5.04
N ASP A 79 -29.20 1.97 -4.04
CA ASP A 79 -30.51 2.28 -3.46
C ASP A 79 -31.01 3.63 -4.01
N PRO A 80 -31.74 3.64 -5.14
CA PRO A 80 -32.35 4.85 -5.66
C PRO A 80 -33.55 5.15 -4.76
N SER A 81 -33.40 6.08 -3.83
CA SER A 81 -34.56 6.82 -3.34
C SER A 81 -35.30 7.47 -4.51
#